data_AF-A0A420H6W1-F1
#
_entry.id   AF-A0A420H6W1-F1
#
_cell.length_a   1.000
_cell.length_b   1.000
_cell.length_c   1.000
_cell.angle_alpha   90.00
_cell.angle_beta   90.00
_cell.angle_gamma   90.00
#
_symmetry.space_group_name_H-M   'P 1'
#
loop_
_entity.id
_entity.type
_entity.pdbx_description
1 polymer ?
#
loop_
_entity_poly.entity_id
_entity_poly.type
_entity_poly.pdbx_seq_one_letter_code
_entity_poly.pdbx_strand_id
1 'polypeptide(L)'
;MSIQVPISTIGKTARTALTVMAKQRHVIPSHSRAMINFTTTKGDVVNLPDHDMIFEPRQQDNLVSFTQLVSGKCEALIMENSTNQFVVVPENQKLGEITDYNAEATTVVDYNDAYHLS
;
A
#
# COMPACT_ATOMS: atom_id res chain seq x y z
N MET A 1 39.97 -23.72 -16.24
CA MET A 1 38.66 -24.02 -15.62
C MET A 1 38.25 -22.76 -14.88
N SER A 2 37.34 -21.96 -15.44
CA SER A 2 36.84 -20.73 -14.82
C SER A 2 35.61 -21.06 -13.98
N ILE A 3 35.60 -20.61 -12.72
CA ILE A 3 34.43 -20.74 -11.85
C ILE A 3 33.57 -19.50 -12.08
N GLN A 4 32.37 -19.68 -12.65
CA GLN A 4 31.36 -18.63 -12.69
C GLN A 4 30.54 -18.71 -11.42
N VAL A 5 30.67 -17.71 -10.54
CA VAL A 5 29.80 -17.57 -9.36
C VAL A 5 28.76 -16.51 -9.72
N PRO A 6 27.47 -16.86 -9.78
CA PRO A 6 26.43 -15.85 -9.95
C PRO A 6 26.43 -14.93 -8.74
N ILE A 7 26.62 -13.63 -8.97
CA ILE A 7 26.52 -12.60 -7.93
C ILE A 7 25.06 -12.14 -7.91
N SER A 8 24.35 -12.45 -6.83
CA SER A 8 23.02 -11.91 -6.58
C SER A 8 23.14 -10.67 -5.69
N THR A 9 22.65 -9.53 -6.17
CA THR A 9 22.52 -8.33 -5.34
C THR A 9 21.08 -8.19 -4.88
N ILE A 10 20.88 -8.00 -3.58
CA ILE A 10 19.57 -7.62 -3.03
C ILE A 10 19.48 -6.10 -3.14
N GLY A 11 18.70 -5.61 -4.09
CA GLY A 11 18.32 -4.20 -4.18
C GLY A 11 16.98 -3.98 -3.50
N LYS A 12 16.75 -2.80 -2.93
CA LYS A 12 15.37 -2.38 -2.61
C LYS A 12 14.62 -2.20 -3.93
N THR A 13 13.51 -2.91 -4.12
CA THR A 13 12.75 -2.85 -5.38
C THR A 13 12.21 -1.45 -5.63
N ALA A 14 11.85 -1.17 -6.89
CA ALA A 14 10.91 -0.11 -7.21
C ALA A 14 9.64 -0.28 -6.35
N ARG A 15 9.31 0.78 -5.61
CA ARG A 15 8.12 0.97 -4.76
C ARG A 15 6.92 0.22 -5.34
N THR A 16 6.57 -0.95 -4.79
CA THR A 16 5.35 -1.64 -5.19
C THR A 16 4.19 -1.04 -4.40
N ALA A 17 3.38 -0.24 -5.08
CA ALA A 17 2.19 0.39 -4.51
C ALA A 17 0.94 -0.39 -4.91
N LEU A 18 0.14 -0.79 -3.91
CA LEU A 18 -1.18 -1.39 -4.13
C LEU A 18 -2.23 -0.29 -4.02
N THR A 19 -2.98 -0.04 -5.10
CA THR A 19 -4.09 0.91 -5.05
C THR A 19 -5.21 0.35 -4.19
N VAL A 20 -5.65 1.14 -3.21
CA VAL A 20 -6.72 0.82 -2.27
C VAL A 20 -7.99 1.53 -2.65
N MET A 21 -9.09 0.78 -2.70
CA MET A 21 -10.43 1.28 -3.04
C MET A 21 -11.44 0.90 -1.96
N ALA A 22 -12.47 1.72 -1.75
CA ALA A 22 -13.57 1.38 -0.87
C ALA A 22 -14.32 0.16 -1.40
N LYS A 23 -14.48 -0.88 -0.57
CA LYS A 23 -15.16 -2.12 -0.95
C LYS A 23 -16.66 -1.95 -1.11
N GLN A 24 -17.24 -0.98 -0.40
CA GLN A 24 -18.67 -0.72 -0.42
C GLN A 24 -18.92 0.75 -0.09
N ARG A 25 -20.12 1.23 -0.44
CA ARG A 25 -20.57 2.56 -0.06
C ARG A 25 -20.61 2.69 1.46
N HIS A 26 -20.04 3.76 2.00
CA HIS A 26 -20.08 4.08 3.42
C HIS A 26 -20.52 5.51 3.68
N VAL A 27 -21.25 5.72 4.77
CA VAL A 27 -21.66 7.04 5.24
C VAL A 27 -20.98 7.29 6.57
N ILE A 28 -20.18 8.34 6.64
CA ILE A 28 -19.44 8.72 7.83
C ILE A 28 -20.16 9.94 8.44
N PRO A 29 -20.80 9.80 9.61
CA PRO A 29 -21.44 10.92 10.29
C PRO A 29 -20.48 12.08 10.55
N SER A 30 -21.03 13.28 10.74
CA SER A 30 -20.26 14.46 11.15
C SER A 30 -19.51 14.19 12.47
N HIS A 31 -18.27 14.70 12.56
CA HIS A 31 -17.39 14.60 13.73
C HIS A 31 -17.19 13.17 14.25
N SER A 32 -17.04 12.22 13.33
CA SER A 32 -16.94 10.79 13.66
C SER A 32 -15.86 10.07 12.88
N ARG A 33 -15.52 8.87 13.37
CA ARG A 33 -14.61 7.93 12.70
C ARG A 33 -15.37 6.72 12.22
N ALA A 34 -14.94 6.17 11.10
CA ALA A 34 -15.47 4.94 10.56
C ALA A 34 -14.34 4.01 10.12
N MET A 35 -14.60 2.70 10.23
CA MET A 35 -13.78 1.67 9.61
C MET A 35 -14.32 1.39 8.21
N ILE A 36 -13.50 1.69 7.21
CA ILE A 36 -13.84 1.53 5.80
C ILE A 36 -13.19 0.24 5.31
N ASN A 37 -14.01 -0.76 5.06
CA ASN A 37 -13.55 -1.98 4.40
C ASN A 37 -13.02 -1.62 3.02
N PHE A 38 -11.89 -2.19 2.66
CA PHE A 38 -11.24 -1.88 1.41
C PHE A 38 -10.98 -3.12 0.55
N THR A 39 -10.75 -2.87 -0.73
CA THR A 39 -10.33 -3.84 -1.73
C THR A 39 -9.12 -3.28 -2.48
N THR A 40 -8.44 -4.12 -3.25
CA THR A 40 -7.39 -3.66 -4.16
C THR A 40 -7.79 -3.88 -5.60
N THR A 41 -7.07 -3.24 -6.54
CA THR A 41 -7.24 -3.51 -7.97
C THR A 41 -6.91 -4.95 -8.37
N LYS A 42 -6.30 -5.74 -7.47
CA LYS A 42 -5.97 -7.16 -7.68
C LYS A 42 -7.09 -8.12 -7.23
N GLY A 43 -8.14 -7.64 -6.58
CA GLY A 43 -9.30 -8.45 -6.14
C GLY A 43 -9.81 -8.12 -4.74
N ASP A 44 -10.94 -8.73 -4.38
CA ASP A 44 -11.73 -8.48 -3.17
C ASP A 44 -11.13 -8.98 -1.86
N VAL A 45 -10.15 -9.88 -1.95
CA VAL A 45 -9.41 -10.41 -0.81
C VAL A 45 -8.02 -9.80 -0.82
N VAL A 46 -7.76 -8.99 0.20
CA VAL A 46 -6.46 -8.35 0.38
C VAL A 46 -5.60 -9.26 1.26
N ASN A 47 -4.70 -10.01 0.62
CA ASN A 47 -3.67 -10.76 1.32
C ASN A 47 -2.38 -9.94 1.32
N LEU A 48 -2.16 -9.18 2.39
CA LEU A 48 -0.90 -8.45 2.57
C LEU A 48 0.17 -9.41 3.12
N PRO A 49 1.46 -9.17 2.83
CA PRO A 49 2.57 -9.81 3.53
C PRO A 49 2.45 -9.73 5.06
N ASP A 50 3.09 -10.68 5.75
CA ASP A 50 3.15 -10.74 7.21
C ASP A 50 4.25 -9.83 7.77
N HIS A 51 4.27 -8.58 7.31
CA HIS A 51 5.13 -7.52 7.82
C HIS A 51 4.45 -6.16 7.63
N ASP A 52 4.93 -5.15 8.36
CA ASP A 52 4.33 -3.82 8.34
C ASP A 52 4.56 -3.12 6.99
N MET A 53 3.45 -2.79 6.33
CA MET A 53 3.39 -1.91 5.17
C MET A 53 2.73 -0.58 5.56
N ILE A 54 2.88 0.44 4.73
CA ILE A 54 2.32 1.76 5.00
C ILE A 54 1.18 2.05 4.03
N PHE A 55 -0.02 2.23 4.56
CA PHE A 55 -1.12 2.88 3.84
C PHE A 55 -0.90 4.39 3.83
N GLU A 56 -0.81 4.96 2.64
CA GLU A 56 -0.71 6.39 2.38
C GLU A 56 -2.06 6.87 1.81
N PRO A 57 -2.78 7.74 2.55
CA PRO A 57 -4.07 8.20 2.12
C PRO A 57 -3.96 9.12 0.90
N ARG A 58 -4.95 9.04 0.02
CA ARG A 58 -5.17 10.06 -1.00
C ARG A 58 -5.69 11.32 -0.30
N GLN A 59 -5.20 12.49 -0.72
CA GLN A 59 -5.78 13.76 -0.30
C GLN A 59 -7.25 13.85 -0.75
N GLN A 60 -8.13 14.09 0.21
CA GLN A 60 -9.57 14.26 0.01
C GLN A 60 -10.02 15.49 0.79
N ASP A 61 -10.70 16.43 0.13
CA ASP A 61 -11.01 17.75 0.71
C ASP A 61 -11.94 17.67 1.93
N ASN A 62 -12.78 16.63 2.00
CA ASN A 62 -13.84 16.50 3.01
C ASN A 62 -13.63 15.34 3.98
N LEU A 63 -12.51 14.62 3.88
CA LEU A 63 -12.27 13.43 4.71
C LEU A 63 -10.83 13.38 5.18
N VAL A 64 -10.65 13.38 6.50
CA VAL A 64 -9.35 13.24 7.12
C VAL A 64 -9.01 11.75 7.14
N SER A 65 -7.95 11.41 6.42
CA SER A 65 -7.44 10.05 6.33
C SER A 65 -6.04 10.03 6.91
N PHE A 66 -5.73 9.02 7.70
CA PHE A 66 -4.44 8.91 8.36
C PHE A 66 -3.54 7.91 7.65
N THR A 67 -2.24 8.17 7.64
CA THR A 67 -1.24 7.15 7.36
C THR A 67 -1.35 6.04 8.39
N GLN A 68 -1.45 4.79 7.94
CA GLN A 68 -1.71 3.63 8.80
C GLN A 68 -0.73 2.50 8.49
N LEU A 69 -0.29 1.79 9.52
CA LEU A 69 0.42 0.52 9.33
C LEU A 69 -0.61 -0.58 9.03
N VAL A 70 -0.33 -1.38 8.00
CA VAL A 70 -1.19 -2.48 7.56
C VAL A 70 -0.35 -3.70 7.27
N SER A 71 -0.84 -4.87 7.67
CA SER A 71 -0.15 -6.16 7.49
C SER A 71 -1.14 -7.31 7.51
N GLY A 72 -0.72 -8.47 6.99
CA GLY A 72 -1.48 -9.72 7.04
C GLY A 72 -2.92 -9.60 6.51
N LYS A 73 -3.90 -9.81 7.41
CA LYS A 73 -5.34 -9.83 7.12
C LYS A 73 -6.03 -8.48 7.40
N CYS A 74 -5.34 -7.36 7.24
CA CYS A 74 -5.97 -6.06 7.38
C CYS A 74 -6.99 -5.84 6.26
N GLU A 75 -8.27 -5.71 6.62
CA GLU A 75 -9.39 -5.56 5.67
C GLU A 75 -10.07 -4.18 5.72
N ALA A 76 -9.69 -3.34 6.69
CA ALA A 76 -10.34 -2.05 6.92
C ALA A 76 -9.34 -0.96 7.30
N LEU A 77 -9.65 0.27 6.90
CA LEU A 77 -8.89 1.49 7.22
C LEU A 77 -9.74 2.43 8.06
N ILE A 78 -9.12 3.14 9.00
CA ILE A 78 -9.81 4.17 9.78
C ILE A 78 -9.80 5.48 8.99
N MET A 79 -10.96 6.12 8.87
CA MET A 79 -11.13 7.45 8.28
C MET A 79 -11.95 8.33 9.23
N GLU A 80 -11.66 9.62 9.28
CA GLU A 80 -12.31 10.61 10.14
C GLU A 80 -12.99 11.70 9.32
N ASN A 81 -14.27 11.95 9.63
CA ASN A 81 -14.99 13.10 9.13
C ASN A 81 -14.99 14.20 10.19
N SER A 82 -14.16 15.22 10.00
CA SER A 82 -14.08 16.39 10.90
C SER A 82 -14.99 17.54 10.45
N THR A 83 -15.90 17.31 9.49
CA THR A 83 -16.82 18.33 8.97
C THR A 83 -18.15 18.32 9.73
N ASN A 84 -18.94 19.38 9.56
CA ASN A 84 -20.29 19.53 10.12
C ASN A 84 -21.38 18.77 9.33
N GLN A 85 -21.02 18.06 8.26
CA GLN A 85 -21.95 17.31 7.42
C GLN A 85 -21.55 15.84 7.39
N PHE A 86 -22.45 14.96 6.98
CA PHE A 86 -22.06 13.58 6.70
C PHE A 86 -21.24 13.53 5.41
N VAL A 87 -20.30 12.59 5.35
CA VAL A 87 -19.50 12.33 4.15
C VAL A 87 -19.91 10.97 3.60
N VAL A 88 -20.06 10.88 2.27
CA VAL A 88 -20.30 9.62 1.59
C VAL A 88 -18.99 9.20 0.93
N VAL A 89 -18.54 7.99 1.24
CA VAL A 89 -17.48 7.28 0.52
C VAL A 89 -18.16 6.31 -0.44
N PRO A 90 -18.22 6.57 -1.76
CA PRO A 90 -18.81 5.63 -2.70
C PRO A 90 -17.99 4.34 -2.80
N GLU A 91 -18.66 3.26 -3.18
CA GLU A 91 -18.00 2.03 -3.59
C GLU A 91 -17.01 2.31 -4.74
N ASN A 92 -15.88 1.61 -4.74
CA ASN A 92 -14.78 1.77 -5.70
C ASN A 92 -14.07 3.14 -5.68
N GLN A 93 -14.37 4.01 -4.71
CA GLN A 93 -13.60 5.23 -4.52
C GLN A 93 -12.15 4.89 -4.13
N LYS A 94 -11.16 5.43 -4.85
CA LYS A 94 -9.75 5.35 -4.46
C LYS A 94 -9.51 6.06 -3.12
N LEU A 95 -9.09 5.30 -2.12
CA LEU A 95 -8.79 5.77 -0.77
C LEU A 95 -7.33 6.16 -0.59
N GLY A 96 -6.42 5.48 -1.30
CA GLY A 96 -4.99 5.69 -1.16
C GLY A 96 -4.19 4.54 -1.77
N GLU A 97 -2.98 4.35 -1.26
CA GLU A 97 -2.05 3.31 -1.71
C GLU A 97 -1.39 2.63 -0.52
N ILE A 98 -1.17 1.32 -0.60
CA ILE A 98 -0.33 0.60 0.36
C ILE A 98 1.04 0.40 -0.28
N THR A 99 2.08 0.90 0.37
CA THR A 99 3.46 0.76 -0.07
C THR A 99 4.20 -0.23 0.82
N ASP A 100 4.86 -1.19 0.18
CA ASP A 100 5.85 -2.04 0.84
C ASP A 100 7.24 -1.39 0.77
N TYR A 101 7.74 -0.94 1.93
CA TYR A 101 9.07 -0.36 2.05
C TYR A 101 10.16 -1.42 2.31
N ASN A 102 9.76 -2.67 2.61
CA ASN A 102 10.64 -3.80 2.85
C ASN A 102 10.72 -4.74 1.64
N ALA A 103 10.03 -4.42 0.53
CA ALA A 103 10.07 -5.24 -0.68
C ALA A 103 11.50 -5.33 -1.25
N GLU A 104 12.14 -6.47 -0.99
CA GLU A 104 13.43 -6.84 -1.58
C GLU A 104 13.23 -7.26 -3.04
N ALA A 105 14.01 -6.68 -3.94
CA ALA A 105 14.18 -7.18 -5.30
C ALA A 105 15.54 -7.83 -5.39
N THR A 106 15.54 -9.13 -5.65
CA THR A 106 16.75 -9.81 -6.10
C THR A 106 16.92 -9.53 -7.59
N THR A 107 17.89 -8.70 -7.95
CA THR A 107 18.34 -8.58 -9.33
C THR A 107 19.58 -9.45 -9.50
N VAL A 108 19.55 -10.37 -10.46
CA VAL A 108 20.75 -11.09 -10.90
C VAL A 108 21.54 -10.12 -11.76
N VAL A 109 22.73 -9.73 -11.29
CA VAL A 109 23.64 -8.87 -12.05
C VAL A 109 24.60 -9.75 -12.82
N ASP A 110 24.72 -9.50 -14.11
CA ASP A 110 25.67 -10.22 -14.94
C ASP A 110 27.11 -9.76 -14.60
N TYR A 111 28.07 -10.69 -14.60
CA TYR A 111 29.42 -10.47 -14.07
C TYR A 111 30.14 -9.26 -14.71
N ASN A 112 29.79 -8.92 -15.95
CA ASN A 112 30.40 -7.83 -16.70
C ASN A 112 30.00 -6.43 -16.21
N ASP A 113 28.86 -6.28 -15.53
CA ASP A 113 28.35 -4.98 -15.09
C ASP A 113 28.84 -4.58 -13.68
N ALA A 114 29.45 -5.52 -12.93
CA ALA A 114 29.93 -5.28 -11.56
C ALA A 114 31.25 -4.47 -11.49
N TYR A 115 31.97 -4.32 -12.60
CA TYR A 115 33.31 -3.70 -12.64
C TYR A 115 33.31 -2.16 -12.58
N HIS A 116 32.15 -1.50 -12.59
CA HIS A 116 32.05 -0.04 -12.62
C HIS A 116 31.64 0.61 -11.29
N LEU A 117 31.63 -0.15 -10.18
CA LEU A 117 31.21 0.34 -8.86
C LEU A 117 32.37 0.67 -7.89
N SER A 118 33.61 0.78 -8.38
CA SER A 118 34.78 1.17 -7.58
C SER A 118 35.04 2.68 -7.61
#